data_AF-A0A7Y8F5J8-F1
#
_entry.id   AF-A0A7Y8F5J8-F1
#
_cell.length_a   1.000
_cell.length_b   1.000
_cell.length_c   1.000
_cell.angle_alpha   90.00
_cell.angle_beta   90.00
_cell.angle_gamma   90.00
#
_symmetry.space_group_name_H-M   'P 1'
#
loop_
_entity.id
_entity.type
_entity.pdbx_description
1 polymer ?
#
loop_
_entity_poly.entity_id
_entity_poly.type
_entity_poly.pdbx_seq_one_letter_code
_entity_poly.pdbx_strand_id
1 'polypeptide(L)'
;MTPDQLTAALDAMQQAAGGDPELMPGLITVKSSVWCDSLYAIERITKTLDEGIRHRGIKIMVSSLFETKVLTRAEAADRGAPYFDLTSGG
;
A
#
# COMPACT_ATOMS: atom_id res chain seq x y z
N MET A 1 -12.29 -5.26 2.44
CA MET A 1 -11.06 -4.99 3.19
C MET A 1 -11.19 -3.60 3.78
N THR A 2 -11.05 -3.47 5.09
CA THR A 2 -11.18 -2.20 5.81
C THR A 2 -9.82 -1.51 5.96
N PRO A 3 -9.77 -0.20 6.26
CA PRO A 3 -8.54 0.52 6.61
C PRO A 3 -7.68 -0.20 7.64
N ASP A 4 -8.30 -0.68 8.72
CA ASP A 4 -7.63 -1.37 9.81
C ASP A 4 -7.00 -2.69 9.35
N GLN A 5 -7.71 -3.46 8.52
CA GLN A 5 -7.16 -4.68 7.92
C GLN A 5 -5.99 -4.38 6.97
N LEU A 6 -6.02 -3.26 6.24
CA LEU A 6 -4.89 -2.84 5.41
C LEU A 6 -3.68 -2.49 6.27
N THR A 7 -3.88 -1.76 7.36
CA THR A 7 -2.84 -1.45 8.34
C THR A 7 -2.25 -2.71 8.97
N ALA A 8 -3.10 -3.64 9.40
CA ALA A 8 -2.66 -4.92 9.95
C ALA A 8 -1.90 -5.77 8.92
N ALA A 9 -2.31 -5.75 7.64
CA ALA A 9 -1.61 -6.46 6.57
C ALA A 9 -0.22 -5.84 6.29
N LEU A 10 -0.11 -4.50 6.32
CA LEU A 10 1.16 -3.79 6.18
C LEU A 10 2.11 -4.12 7.34
N ASP A 11 1.60 -4.09 8.57
CA ASP A 11 2.37 -4.40 9.77
C ASP A 11 2.83 -5.86 9.79
N ALA A 12 1.92 -6.81 9.49
CA ALA A 12 2.25 -8.22 9.38
C ALA A 12 3.31 -8.48 8.30
N MET A 13 3.22 -7.81 7.15
CA MET A 13 4.21 -7.93 6.08
C MET A 13 5.56 -7.30 6.48
N GLN A 14 5.56 -6.16 7.16
CA GLN A 14 6.78 -5.55 7.68
C GLN A 14 7.46 -6.44 8.72
N GLN A 15 6.68 -7.04 9.63
CA GLN A 15 7.19 -7.99 10.61
C GLN A 15 7.72 -9.27 9.93
N ALA A 16 7.00 -9.79 8.94
CA ALA A 16 7.43 -10.97 8.17
C ALA A 16 8.68 -10.70 7.33
N ALA A 17 8.87 -9.46 6.86
CA ALA A 17 10.05 -9.08 6.10
C ALA A 17 11.32 -9.09 6.97
N GLY A 18 11.24 -8.95 8.30
CA GLY A 18 12.42 -9.08 9.17
C GLY A 18 13.57 -8.10 8.90
N GLY A 19 13.34 -7.04 8.12
CA GLY A 19 14.37 -6.11 7.65
C GLY A 19 14.85 -6.34 6.21
N ASP A 20 14.36 -7.39 5.53
CA ASP A 20 14.65 -7.64 4.11
C ASP A 20 13.93 -6.63 3.20
N PRO A 21 14.67 -5.78 2.46
CA PRO A 21 14.07 -4.72 1.68
C PRO A 21 13.18 -5.22 0.54
N GLU A 22 13.42 -6.43 0.03
CA GLU A 22 12.64 -7.04 -1.04
C GLU A 22 11.29 -7.58 -0.56
N LEU A 23 11.23 -8.03 0.69
CA LEU A 23 10.01 -8.54 1.34
C LEU A 23 9.19 -7.44 2.01
N MET A 24 9.77 -6.26 2.22
CA MET A 24 9.04 -5.11 2.72
C MET A 24 7.84 -4.77 1.83
N PRO A 25 6.77 -4.19 2.40
CA PRO A 25 5.64 -3.74 1.61
C PRO A 25 6.09 -2.65 0.63
N GLY A 26 5.71 -2.84 -0.64
CA GLY A 26 6.12 -1.98 -1.74
C GLY A 26 4.95 -1.34 -2.48
N LEU A 27 3.83 -2.04 -2.59
CA LEU A 27 2.67 -1.55 -3.31
C LEU A 27 1.39 -2.13 -2.72
N ILE A 28 0.36 -1.31 -2.60
CA ILE A 28 -0.97 -1.74 -2.21
C ILE A 28 -1.82 -1.70 -3.47
N THR A 29 -2.27 -2.86 -3.95
CA THR A 29 -3.28 -2.90 -5.00
C THR A 29 -4.65 -2.96 -4.34
N VAL A 30 -5.59 -2.17 -4.83
CA VAL A 30 -6.96 -2.11 -4.32
C VAL A 30 -7.93 -2.22 -5.46
N LYS A 31 -8.94 -3.09 -5.30
CA LYS A 31 -10.05 -3.14 -6.24
C LYS A 31 -10.88 -1.86 -6.14
N SER A 32 -11.21 -1.22 -7.26
CA SER A 32 -11.97 0.04 -7.27
C SER A 32 -13.29 0.00 -6.49
N SER A 33 -13.98 -1.14 -6.49
CA SER A 33 -15.20 -1.34 -5.68
C SER A 33 -14.92 -1.25 -4.17
N VAL A 34 -13.83 -1.85 -3.69
CA VAL A 34 -13.41 -1.81 -2.28
C VAL A 34 -12.89 -0.43 -1.91
N TRP A 35 -12.25 0.26 -2.86
CA TRP A 35 -11.79 1.62 -2.69
C TRP A 35 -12.95 2.58 -2.40
N CYS A 36 -13.98 2.59 -3.25
CA CYS A 36 -15.13 3.47 -3.07
C CYS A 36 -15.99 3.11 -1.86
N ASP A 37 -16.08 1.82 -1.51
CA ASP A 37 -16.94 1.33 -0.44
C ASP A 37 -16.34 1.57 0.96
N SER A 38 -15.06 1.25 1.16
CA SER A 38 -14.47 1.15 2.49
C SER A 38 -13.15 1.90 2.66
N LEU A 39 -12.28 1.92 1.64
CA LEU A 39 -10.92 2.48 1.75
C LEU A 39 -10.82 3.96 1.38
N TYR A 40 -11.91 4.60 0.95
CA TYR A 40 -11.91 6.03 0.62
C TYR A 40 -11.54 6.92 1.82
N ALA A 41 -11.80 6.42 3.04
CA ALA A 41 -11.62 7.13 4.31
C ALA A 41 -10.22 6.98 4.91
N ILE A 42 -9.29 6.24 4.28
CA ILE A 42 -7.93 6.13 4.80
C ILE A 42 -7.21 7.47 4.73
N GLU A 43 -6.35 7.72 5.71
CA GLU A 43 -5.43 8.85 5.65
C GLU A 43 -4.48 8.64 4.47
N ARG A 44 -4.51 9.58 3.53
CA ARG A 44 -3.75 9.49 2.29
C ARG A 44 -3.03 10.79 2.01
N ILE A 45 -1.77 10.66 1.61
CA ILE A 45 -0.99 11.78 1.11
C ILE A 45 -0.99 11.66 -0.42
N THR A 46 -1.60 12.63 -1.09
CA THR A 46 -1.52 12.82 -2.53
C THR A 46 -0.69 14.07 -2.78
N LYS A 47 0.61 13.91 -3.00
CA LYS A 47 1.52 15.03 -3.26
C LYS A 47 1.50 15.47 -4.72
N THR A 48 1.56 14.51 -5.65
CA THR A 48 1.62 14.77 -7.10
C THR A 48 0.91 13.66 -7.87
N LEU A 49 0.52 13.95 -9.13
CA LEU A 49 -0.14 12.98 -10.01
C LEU A 49 0.75 11.76 -10.30
N ASP A 50 2.07 11.98 -10.31
CA ASP A 50 3.10 10.96 -10.50
C ASP A 50 3.29 10.08 -9.25
N GLU A 51 3.33 10.70 -8.06
CA GLU A 51 3.43 9.97 -6.79
C GLU A 51 2.16 9.19 -6.44
N GLY A 52 1.01 9.62 -6.97
CA GLY A 52 -0.28 8.98 -6.78
C GLY A 52 -0.80 9.06 -5.34
N ILE A 53 -1.64 8.09 -4.98
CA ILE A 53 -2.22 7.99 -3.64
C ILE A 53 -1.26 7.17 -2.78
N ARG A 54 -0.79 7.72 -1.65
CA ARG A 54 0.05 6.99 -0.69
C ARG A 54 -0.61 6.88 0.67
N HIS A 55 -0.51 5.71 1.27
CA HIS A 55 -0.89 5.47 2.66
C HIS A 55 0.35 5.00 3.43
N ARG A 56 0.71 5.72 4.50
CA ARG A 56 1.92 5.47 5.32
C ARG A 56 3.23 5.38 4.52
N GLY A 57 3.31 6.08 3.39
CA GLY A 57 4.47 6.06 2.48
C GLY A 57 4.37 5.03 1.35
N ILE A 58 3.46 4.06 1.44
CA ILE A 58 3.27 3.01 0.43
C ILE A 58 2.26 3.46 -0.63
N LYS A 59 2.62 3.26 -1.91
CA LYS A 59 1.78 3.63 -3.05
C LYS A 59 0.56 2.71 -3.15
N ILE A 60 -0.60 3.31 -3.39
CA ILE A 60 -1.86 2.61 -3.61
C ILE A 60 -2.24 2.72 -5.08
N MET A 61 -2.41 1.56 -5.70
CA MET A 61 -2.94 1.42 -7.05
C MET A 61 -4.37 0.92 -7.00
N VAL A 62 -5.29 1.78 -7.39
CA VAL A 62 -6.72 1.44 -7.46
C VAL A 62 -7.07 1.06 -8.89
N SER A 63 -7.58 -0.15 -9.11
CA SER A 63 -8.12 -0.55 -10.41
C SER A 63 -9.24 -1.57 -10.25
N SER A 64 -10.17 -1.63 -11.19
CA SER A 64 -11.21 -2.67 -11.22
C SER A 64 -10.66 -4.07 -11.52
N LEU A 65 -9.50 -4.12 -12.20
CA LEU A 65 -8.80 -5.36 -12.56
C LEU A 65 -7.90 -5.90 -11.43
N PHE A 66 -7.63 -5.09 -10.41
CA PHE A 66 -6.79 -5.50 -9.30
C PHE A 66 -7.60 -6.12 -8.18
N GLU A 67 -6.94 -7.04 -7.48
CA GLU A 67 -7.40 -7.55 -6.20
C GLU A 67 -6.85 -6.69 -5.06
N THR A 68 -7.61 -6.61 -3.97
CA THR A 68 -7.16 -5.88 -2.80
C THR A 68 -6.14 -6.69 -2.02
N LYS A 69 -4.85 -6.34 -2.15
CA LYS A 69 -3.74 -7.00 -1.47
C LYS A 69 -2.53 -6.08 -1.33
N VAL A 70 -1.67 -6.41 -0.37
CA VAL A 70 -0.36 -5.77 -0.19
C VAL A 70 0.66 -6.64 -0.93
N LEU A 71 1.45 -6.00 -1.79
CA LEU A 71 2.54 -6.61 -2.54
C LEU A 71 3.87 -6.18 -1.91
N THR A 72 4.82 -7.11 -1.88
CA THR A 72 6.20 -6.84 -1.46
C THR A 72 6.91 -5.97 -2.51
N ARG A 73 8.06 -5.38 -2.16
CA ARG A 73 8.87 -4.62 -3.13
C ARG A 73 9.31 -5.49 -4.31
N ALA A 74 9.61 -6.77 -4.05
CA ALA A 74 9.93 -7.74 -5.11
C ALA A 74 8.76 -7.91 -6.10
N GLU A 75 7.54 -8.11 -5.59
CA GLU A 75 6.33 -8.28 -6.42
C GLU A 75 5.91 -6.97 -7.12
N ALA A 76 6.13 -5.85 -6.44
CA ALA A 76 5.80 -4.53 -6.96
C ALA A 76 6.79 -4.04 -8.02
N ALA A 77 8.05 -4.53 -8.01
CA ALA A 77 9.11 -4.19 -8.96
C ALA A 77 9.25 -2.67 -9.22
N ASP A 78 8.93 -2.19 -10.41
CA ASP A 78 8.95 -0.74 -10.71
C ASP A 78 7.60 -0.05 -10.42
N ARG A 79 6.51 -0.82 -10.31
CA ARG A 79 5.15 -0.28 -10.14
C ARG A 79 4.96 0.40 -8.77
N GLY A 80 5.65 -0.10 -7.75
CA GLY A 80 5.66 0.48 -6.40
C GLY A 80 6.68 1.61 -6.22
N ALA A 81 7.57 1.83 -7.19
CA ALA A 81 8.56 2.89 -7.11
C ALA A 81 7.90 4.29 -7.22
N PRO A 82 8.45 5.31 -6.53
CA PRO A 82 9.50 5.21 -5.52
C PRO A 82 9.01 4.59 -4.20
N TYR A 83 9.82 3.68 -3.64
CA TYR A 83 9.60 3.03 -2.35
C TYR A 83 10.03 3.94 -1.22
N PHE A 84 9.15 4.15 -0.25
CA PHE A 84 9.47 4.87 0.98
C PHE A 84 9.42 3.92 2.15
N ASP A 85 10.10 4.33 3.22
CA ASP A 85 9.98 3.67 4.51
C ASP A 85 8.56 3.85 5.06
N LEU A 86 8.08 2.84 5.78
CA LEU A 86 6.76 2.89 6.41
C LEU A 86 6.81 3.98 7.48
N THR A 87 6.09 5.07 7.24
CA THR A 87 5.92 6.09 8.27
C THR A 87 5.10 5.46 9.39
N SER A 88 5.67 5.41 10.59
CA SER A 88 4.89 5.16 11.81
C SER A 88 3.83 6.26 11.85
N GLY A 89 2.57 5.89 11.59
CA GLY A 89 1.46 6.78 11.84
C GLY A 89 1.49 7.06 13.34
N GLY A 90 1.63 8.33 13.71
CA GLY A 90 1.53 8.78 15.10
C GLY A 90 0.13 8.61 15.66
#